data_AF-A0A946AEB0-F1
#
_entry.id   AF-A0A946AEB0-F1
#
_cell.length_a   1.000
_cell.length_b   1.000
_cell.length_c   1.000
_cell.angle_alpha   90.00
_cell.angle_beta   90.00
_cell.angle_gamma   90.00
#
_symmetry.space_group_name_H-M   'P 1'
#
loop_
_entity.id
_entity.type
_entity.pdbx_description
1 polymer ?
#
loop_
_entity_poly.entity_id
_entity_poly.type
_entity_poly.pdbx_seq_one_letter_code
_entity_poly.pdbx_strand_id
1 'polypeptide(L)'
;MGQGELPPSVRSIVLAKLDRLDQDKRRAARAAAVLGQQFWTAALRHLIDDEEFDPACLIASGLIIADSKDFQFAHAMVQETIEQSLLPGMRSSLHLKAAQWFAGRDCIMHAEHLA
;
A
#
# COMPACT_ATOMS: atom_id res chain seq x y z
N MET A 1 -1.36 8.44 29.04
CA MET A 1 -0.73 7.51 28.07
C MET A 1 -1.86 6.84 27.27
N GLY A 2 -2.49 7.55 26.33
CA GLY A 2 -3.52 6.99 25.45
C GLY A 2 -2.88 6.60 24.14
N GLN A 3 -2.34 5.38 24.06
CA GLN A 3 -1.59 4.91 22.91
C GLN A 3 -2.58 4.58 21.78
N GLY A 4 -2.65 5.43 20.75
CA GLY A 4 -2.85 5.07 19.32
C GLY A 4 -3.97 4.10 18.90
N GLU A 5 -4.88 3.68 19.78
CA GLU A 5 -5.98 2.80 19.42
C GLU A 5 -7.07 3.63 18.76
N LEU A 6 -6.97 3.74 17.45
CA LEU A 6 -7.98 4.33 16.60
C LEU A 6 -9.36 3.79 17.00
N PRO A 7 -10.42 4.63 17.00
CA PRO A 7 -11.76 4.16 17.28
C PRO A 7 -12.10 2.99 16.36
N PRO A 8 -12.62 1.86 16.88
CA PRO A 8 -12.94 0.68 16.06
C PRO A 8 -13.82 1.01 14.86
N SER A 9 -14.64 2.06 14.95
CA SER A 9 -15.47 2.58 13.87
C SER A 9 -14.67 2.97 12.61
N VAL A 10 -13.50 3.59 12.73
CA VAL A 10 -12.71 4.03 11.56
C VAL A 10 -12.07 2.84 10.86
N ARG A 11 -11.49 1.91 11.63
CA ARG A 11 -10.93 0.66 11.08
C ARG A 11 -12.01 -0.13 10.35
N SER A 12 -13.20 -0.26 10.94
CA SER A 12 -14.33 -0.94 10.32
C SER A 12 -14.77 -0.28 9.02
N ILE A 13 -14.75 1.05 8.91
CA ILE A 13 -15.07 1.75 7.65
C ILE A 13 -14.04 1.45 6.57
N VAL A 14 -12.75 1.47 6.91
CA VAL A 14 -11.67 1.13 5.95
C VAL A 14 -11.79 -0.31 5.49
N LEU A 15 -12.00 -1.25 6.41
CA LEU A 15 -12.19 -2.66 6.08
C LEU A 15 -13.45 -2.89 5.24
N ALA A 16 -14.55 -2.19 5.53
CA ALA A 16 -15.77 -2.26 4.74
C ALA A 16 -15.57 -1.70 3.31
N LYS A 17 -14.78 -0.62 3.16
CA LYS A 17 -14.38 -0.12 1.84
C LYS A 17 -13.53 -1.14 1.09
N LEU A 18 -12.55 -1.73 1.77
CA LEU A 18 -11.68 -2.77 1.23
C LEU A 18 -12.47 -4.03 0.81
N ASP A 19 -13.50 -4.40 1.57
CA ASP A 19 -14.34 -5.56 1.28
C ASP A 19 -15.30 -5.33 0.09
N ARG A 20 -15.65 -4.08 -0.19
CA ARG A 20 -16.40 -3.71 -1.42
C ARG A 20 -15.55 -3.79 -2.68
N LEU A 21 -14.24 -3.91 -2.57
CA LEU A 21 -13.36 -4.10 -3.71
C LEU A 21 -13.34 -5.57 -4.15
N ASP A 22 -13.33 -5.76 -5.47
CA ASP A 22 -13.03 -7.05 -6.10
C ASP A 22 -11.69 -7.61 -5.61
N GLN A 23 -11.52 -8.93 -5.77
CA GLN A 23 -10.35 -9.64 -5.26
C GLN A 23 -9.02 -9.05 -5.75
N ASP A 24 -8.92 -8.66 -7.02
CA ASP A 24 -7.71 -8.08 -7.60
C ASP A 24 -7.39 -6.70 -7.02
N LYS A 25 -8.40 -5.84 -6.93
CA LYS A 25 -8.29 -4.50 -6.33
C LYS A 25 -7.90 -4.60 -4.84
N ARG A 26 -8.47 -5.56 -4.12
CA ARG A 26 -8.15 -5.83 -2.71
C ARG A 26 -6.70 -6.31 -2.54
N ARG A 27 -6.23 -7.16 -3.44
CA ARG A 27 -4.83 -7.62 -3.48
C ARG A 27 -3.88 -6.45 -3.74
N ALA A 28 -4.23 -5.56 -4.66
CA ALA A 28 -3.45 -4.35 -4.92
C ALA A 28 -3.42 -3.38 -3.73
N ALA A 29 -4.56 -3.09 -3.09
CA ALA A 29 -4.59 -2.24 -1.90
C ALA A 29 -3.71 -2.80 -0.77
N ARG A 30 -3.73 -4.12 -0.57
CA ARG A 30 -2.88 -4.83 0.39
C ARG A 30 -1.39 -4.76 0.05
N ALA A 31 -1.04 -4.96 -1.21
CA ALA A 31 0.34 -4.83 -1.68
C ALA A 31 0.85 -3.39 -1.52
N ALA A 32 0.05 -2.40 -1.89
CA ALA A 32 0.34 -0.98 -1.68
C ALA A 32 0.58 -0.68 -0.19
N ALA A 33 -0.25 -1.24 0.70
CA ALA A 33 -0.08 -1.00 2.13
C ALA A 33 1.26 -1.50 2.67
N VAL A 34 1.84 -2.55 2.08
CA VAL A 34 3.17 -3.07 2.46
C VAL A 34 4.31 -2.20 1.93
N LEU A 35 4.10 -1.48 0.83
CA LEU A 35 5.07 -0.52 0.28
C LEU A 35 5.20 0.73 1.15
N GLY A 36 4.17 1.05 1.93
CA GLY A 36 4.13 2.20 2.84
C GLY A 36 3.06 3.22 2.46
N GLN A 37 3.17 4.43 3.02
CA GLN A 37 2.19 5.50 2.77
C GLN A 37 2.26 6.04 1.34
N GLN A 38 3.47 6.18 0.78
CA GLN A 38 3.73 6.61 -0.59
C GLN A 38 4.38 5.45 -1.35
N PHE A 39 3.97 5.23 -2.59
CA PHE A 39 4.47 4.12 -3.39
C PHE A 39 4.38 4.38 -4.89
N TRP A 40 5.33 3.81 -5.63
CA TRP A 40 5.34 3.84 -7.10
C TRP A 40 4.38 2.82 -7.70
N THR A 41 3.71 3.19 -8.78
CA THR A 41 2.88 2.27 -9.59
C THR A 41 3.68 1.05 -10.04
N ALA A 42 4.93 1.26 -10.46
CA ALA A 42 5.81 0.18 -10.89
C ALA A 42 6.11 -0.81 -9.76
N ALA A 43 6.30 -0.32 -8.53
CA ALA A 43 6.49 -1.17 -7.36
C ALA A 43 5.21 -1.96 -7.06
N LEU A 44 4.05 -1.30 -7.07
CA LEU A 44 2.77 -1.96 -6.86
C LEU A 44 2.54 -3.11 -7.86
N ARG A 45 2.69 -2.82 -9.15
CA ARG A 45 2.57 -3.78 -10.26
C ARG A 45 3.47 -5.01 -10.08
N HIS A 46 4.72 -4.79 -9.68
CA HIS A 46 5.65 -5.87 -9.40
C HIS A 46 5.22 -6.74 -8.21
N LEU A 47 4.68 -6.15 -7.14
CA LEU A 47 4.25 -6.90 -5.96
C LEU A 47 3.05 -7.81 -6.26
N ILE A 48 2.10 -7.31 -7.05
CA ILE A 48 0.91 -8.07 -7.43
C ILE A 48 1.13 -8.99 -8.63
N ASP A 49 2.27 -8.88 -9.31
CA ASP A 49 2.60 -9.62 -10.54
C ASP A 49 1.60 -9.30 -11.67
N ASP A 50 1.26 -8.01 -11.80
CA ASP A 50 0.30 -7.51 -12.80
C ASP A 50 0.80 -6.16 -13.32
N GLU A 51 1.36 -6.16 -14.53
CA GLU A 51 1.96 -4.98 -15.16
C GLU A 51 0.93 -4.03 -15.79
N GLU A 52 -0.28 -4.53 -16.06
CA GLU A 52 -1.37 -3.78 -16.68
C GLU A 52 -2.31 -3.15 -15.64
N PHE A 53 -2.12 -3.48 -14.36
CA PHE A 53 -2.94 -2.95 -13.27
C PHE A 53 -2.97 -1.43 -13.26
N ASP A 54 -4.19 -0.90 -13.27
CA ASP A 54 -4.46 0.53 -13.24
C ASP A 54 -4.88 0.98 -11.83
N PRO A 55 -4.08 1.86 -11.18
CA PRO A 55 -4.39 2.35 -9.84
C PRO A 55 -5.58 3.31 -9.79
N ALA A 56 -6.14 3.78 -10.91
CA ALA A 56 -7.31 4.67 -10.87
C ALA A 56 -8.53 4.00 -10.23
N CYS A 57 -8.64 2.67 -10.29
CA CYS A 57 -9.65 1.93 -9.54
C CYS A 57 -9.54 2.13 -8.02
N LEU A 58 -8.31 2.19 -7.49
CA LEU A 58 -8.06 2.43 -6.07
C LEU A 58 -8.30 3.90 -5.70
N ILE A 59 -7.99 4.84 -6.61
CA ILE A 59 -8.31 6.26 -6.44
C ILE A 59 -9.83 6.46 -6.37
N ALA A 60 -10.58 5.82 -7.27
CA ALA A 60 -12.04 5.88 -7.31
C ALA A 60 -12.69 5.33 -6.02
N SER A 61 -12.03 4.39 -5.35
CA SER A 61 -12.46 3.89 -4.03
C SER A 61 -12.17 4.86 -2.86
N GLY A 62 -11.33 5.88 -3.12
CA GLY A 62 -10.87 6.85 -2.15
C GLY A 62 -9.95 6.27 -1.08
N LEU A 63 -9.24 5.19 -1.40
CA LEU A 63 -8.19 4.62 -0.52
C LEU A 63 -6.85 5.33 -0.74
N ILE A 64 -6.57 5.70 -1.98
CA ILE A 64 -5.34 6.36 -2.40
C ILE A 64 -5.67 7.64 -3.17
N ILE A 65 -4.70 8.53 -3.24
CA ILE A 65 -4.73 9.76 -4.02
C ILE A 65 -3.50 9.80 -4.92
N ALA A 66 -3.62 10.50 -6.06
CA ALA A 66 -2.47 10.79 -6.90
C ALA A 66 -1.58 11.82 -6.18
N ASP A 67 -0.28 11.53 -6.13
CA ASP A 67 0.76 12.43 -5.65
C ASP A 67 1.66 12.83 -6.82
N SER A 68 2.41 13.94 -6.72
CA SER A 68 3.05 14.61 -7.87
C SER A 68 3.79 13.71 -8.88
N LYS A 69 4.32 12.55 -8.46
CA LYS A 69 4.94 11.58 -9.35
C LYS A 69 4.35 10.16 -9.27
N ASP A 70 3.46 9.89 -8.31
CA ASP A 70 3.12 8.54 -7.86
C ASP A 70 1.75 8.48 -7.17
N PHE A 71 1.59 7.56 -6.21
CA PHE A 71 0.38 7.38 -5.43
C PHE A 71 0.70 7.34 -3.94
N GLN A 72 -0.24 7.82 -3.15
CA GLN A 72 -0.15 7.73 -1.70
C GLN A 72 -1.51 7.38 -1.09
N PHE A 73 -1.50 6.73 0.07
CA PHE A 73 -2.72 6.55 0.84
C PHE A 73 -3.26 7.89 1.30
N ALA A 74 -4.57 8.07 1.23
CA ALA A 74 -5.21 9.31 1.67
C ALA A 74 -4.90 9.63 3.15
N HIS A 75 -4.72 8.59 3.97
CA HIS A 75 -4.30 8.71 5.37
C HIS A 75 -3.39 7.55 5.79
N ALA A 76 -2.43 7.81 6.68
CA ALA A 76 -1.59 6.77 7.30
C ALA A 76 -2.42 5.64 7.92
N MET A 77 -3.51 6.01 8.61
CA MET A 77 -4.41 5.04 9.25
C MET A 77 -5.07 4.06 8.28
N VAL A 78 -5.32 4.48 7.03
CA VAL A 78 -5.91 3.61 5.99
C VAL A 78 -4.88 2.55 5.61
N GLN A 79 -3.64 2.96 5.37
CA GLN A 79 -2.52 2.06 5.11
C GLN A 79 -2.34 1.07 6.26
N GLU A 80 -2.22 1.55 7.50
CA GLU A 80 -2.03 0.71 8.69
C GLU A 80 -3.16 -0.30 8.86
N THR A 81 -4.41 0.12 8.67
CA THR A 81 -5.58 -0.78 8.79
C THR A 81 -5.55 -1.88 7.73
N ILE A 82 -5.18 -1.55 6.49
CA ILE A 82 -5.09 -2.52 5.40
C ILE A 82 -3.91 -3.47 5.63
N GLU A 83 -2.76 -2.96 6.08
CA GLU A 83 -1.59 -3.77 6.43
C GLU A 83 -1.91 -4.73 7.59
N GLN A 84 -2.57 -4.25 8.65
CA GLN A 84 -2.99 -5.08 9.79
C GLN A 84 -4.06 -6.11 9.43
N SER A 85 -4.79 -5.90 8.34
CA SER A 85 -5.75 -6.90 7.82
C SER A 85 -5.07 -8.10 7.13
N LEU A 86 -3.76 -8.01 6.85
CA LEU A 86 -3.02 -9.08 6.22
C LEU A 86 -2.75 -10.23 7.18
N LEU A 87 -2.89 -11.45 6.66
CA LEU A 87 -2.41 -12.63 7.36
C LEU A 87 -0.86 -12.57 7.49
N PRO A 88 -0.28 -13.02 8.61
CA PRO A 88 1.16 -12.94 8.85
C PRO A 88 2.03 -13.52 7.72
N GLY A 89 1.62 -14.63 7.11
CA GLY A 89 2.34 -15.25 6.00
C GLY A 89 2.29 -14.44 4.71
N MET A 90 1.15 -13.81 4.41
CA MET A 90 1.00 -12.93 3.24
C MET A 90 1.80 -11.63 3.42
N ARG A 91 1.75 -11.06 4.63
CA ARG A 91 2.54 -9.88 5.00
C ARG A 91 4.03 -10.14 4.81
N SER A 92 4.55 -11.25 5.33
CA SER A 92 5.97 -11.61 5.19
C SER A 92 6.38 -11.79 3.72
N SER A 93 5.54 -12.44 2.92
CA SER A 93 5.79 -12.64 1.49
C SER A 93 5.81 -11.34 0.70
N LEU A 94 4.89 -10.42 1.00
CA LEU A 94 4.84 -9.10 0.37
C LEU A 94 6.03 -8.22 0.81
N HIS A 95 6.43 -8.25 2.08
CA HIS A 95 7.63 -7.54 2.54
C HIS A 95 8.88 -8.07 1.85
N LEU A 96 8.99 -9.38 1.63
CA LEU A 96 10.11 -9.95 0.91
C LEU A 96 10.15 -9.49 -0.55
N LYS A 97 9.01 -9.47 -1.25
CA LYS A 97 8.90 -8.93 -2.61
C LYS A 97 9.24 -7.43 -2.68
N ALA A 98 8.73 -6.65 -1.73
CA ALA A 98 9.06 -5.23 -1.60
C ALA A 98 10.56 -5.05 -1.38
N ALA A 99 11.16 -5.79 -0.43
CA ALA A 99 12.58 -5.74 -0.16
C ALA A 99 13.43 -6.14 -1.37
N GLN A 100 13.01 -7.11 -2.19
CA GLN A 100 13.71 -7.45 -3.44
C GLN A 100 13.61 -6.32 -4.48
N TRP A 101 12.43 -5.72 -4.62
CA TRP A 101 12.22 -4.59 -5.52
C TRP A 101 13.07 -3.37 -5.14
N PHE A 102 13.10 -3.08 -3.85
CA PHE A 102 13.89 -2.00 -3.25
C PHE A 102 15.38 -2.33 -3.27
N ALA A 103 15.83 -3.53 -2.93
CA ALA A 103 17.25 -3.89 -3.00
C ALA A 103 17.88 -3.67 -4.39
N GLY A 104 17.11 -3.84 -5.47
CA GLY A 104 17.55 -3.53 -6.83
C GLY A 104 17.56 -2.04 -7.20
N ARG A 105 16.91 -1.17 -6.41
CA ARG A 105 16.67 0.27 -6.72
C ARG A 105 17.13 1.25 -5.64
N ASP A 106 17.26 0.83 -4.39
CA ASP A 106 17.84 1.60 -3.27
C ASP A 106 19.31 1.91 -3.52
N CYS A 107 20.04 1.06 -4.24
CA CYS A 107 21.37 1.40 -4.74
C CYS A 107 21.37 2.65 -5.66
N ILE A 108 20.23 3.01 -6.25
CA ILE A 108 20.08 4.16 -7.15
C ILE A 108 19.46 5.35 -6.40
N MET A 109 18.53 5.12 -5.47
CA MET A 109 17.80 6.20 -4.78
C MET A 109 18.53 6.79 -3.56
N HIS A 110 19.43 6.04 -2.91
CA HIS A 110 20.31 6.60 -1.88
C HIS A 110 21.39 7.56 -2.42
N ALA A 111 21.62 7.58 -3.74
CA ALA A 111 22.62 8.47 -4.35
C ALA A 111 22.18 9.94 -4.46
N GLU A 112 20.88 10.26 -4.28
CA GLU A 112 20.34 11.61 -4.52
C GLU A 112 19.72 12.31 -3.29
N HIS A 113 20.12 11.94 -2.07
CA HIS A 113 19.70 12.66 -0.85
C HIS A 113 20.85 13.14 0.06
N LEU A 114 22.05 13.27 -0.51
CA LEU A 114 23.16 14.03 0.09
C LEU A 114 23.56 15.14 -0.89
N ALA A 115 22.80 16.23 -0.87
CA ALA A 115 23.23 17.52 -1.39
C ALA A 115 22.88 18.61 -0.37
#